data_AF-A0A1E4IRC0-F1
#
_entry.id   AF-A0A1E4IRC0-F1
#
_cell.length_a   1.000
_cell.length_b   1.000
_cell.length_c   1.000
_cell.angle_alpha   90.00
_cell.angle_beta   90.00
_cell.angle_gamma   90.00
#
_symmetry.space_group_name_H-M   'P 1'
#
loop_
_entity.id
_entity.type
_entity.pdbx_description
1 polymer ?
#
loop_
_entity_poly.entity_id
_entity_poly.type
_entity_poly.pdbx_seq_one_letter_code
_entity_poly.pdbx_strand_id
1 'polypeptide(L)'
;MLVAFACRATNWEDAELRAPDLARALARIELAFGNWGPISASGEALEAAIRSGWLDVVASARQGKVSIDPAFIASLHAQIARAIGAPGPGNFREGEHPLDWRTFKQSLDDTALEYGLAGNTEAWVLAQLHWGKHLDSLMFSVAWLTSGGIRLQEGMQMLVPYARRDEELKERLAWAGPRSYDAEGLRGLLARYASEQIPDLSPP
;
A
#
# COMPACT_ATOMS: atom_id res chain seq x y z
N MET A 1 -13.50 -2.35 -43.45
CA MET A 1 -13.83 -1.68 -42.17
C MET A 1 -13.24 -2.53 -41.06
N LEU A 2 -12.02 -2.22 -40.63
CA LEU A 2 -11.30 -2.96 -39.58
C LEU A 2 -11.79 -2.44 -38.23
N VAL A 3 -12.58 -3.26 -37.54
CA VAL A 3 -12.89 -3.04 -36.13
C VAL A 3 -11.61 -3.41 -35.37
N ALA A 4 -10.87 -2.42 -34.90
CA ALA A 4 -9.78 -2.63 -33.97
C ALA A 4 -10.39 -3.20 -32.68
N PHE A 5 -10.17 -4.50 -32.43
CA PHE A 5 -10.33 -5.08 -31.12
C PHE A 5 -9.30 -4.40 -30.21
N ALA A 6 -9.72 -3.38 -29.48
CA ALA A 6 -8.95 -2.89 -28.34
C ALA A 6 -8.89 -4.06 -27.34
N CYS A 7 -7.77 -4.77 -27.32
CA CYS A 7 -7.48 -5.77 -26.30
C CYS A 7 -7.57 -5.04 -24.96
N ARG A 8 -8.58 -5.33 -24.14
CA ARG A 8 -8.63 -4.79 -22.78
C ARG A 8 -7.42 -5.36 -22.04
N ALA A 9 -6.56 -4.49 -21.54
CA ALA A 9 -5.45 -4.87 -20.68
C ALA A 9 -5.97 -5.73 -19.52
N THR A 10 -5.28 -6.81 -19.21
CA THR A 10 -5.55 -7.57 -17.98
C THR A 10 -5.29 -6.68 -16.75
N ASN A 11 -5.87 -7.00 -15.59
CA ASN A 11 -5.61 -6.24 -14.36
C ASN A 11 -4.10 -6.11 -14.04
N TRP A 12 -3.31 -7.10 -14.46
CA TRP A 12 -1.86 -7.11 -14.32
C TRP A 12 -1.16 -6.12 -15.23
N GLU A 13 -1.55 -6.06 -16.51
CA GLU A 13 -0.99 -5.12 -17.48
C GLU A 13 -1.37 -3.68 -17.12
N ASP A 14 -2.61 -3.44 -16.67
CA ASP A 14 -3.02 -2.14 -16.13
C ASP A 14 -2.18 -1.74 -14.91
N ALA A 15 -1.93 -2.68 -14.00
CA ALA A 15 -1.10 -2.45 -12.83
C ALA A 15 0.35 -2.08 -13.18
N GLU A 16 0.95 -2.73 -14.19
CA GLU A 16 2.28 -2.39 -14.68
C GLU A 16 2.32 -1.01 -15.35
N LEU A 17 1.31 -0.70 -16.19
CA LEU A 17 1.19 0.59 -16.87
C LEU A 17 1.07 1.76 -15.89
N ARG A 18 0.36 1.56 -14.78
CA ARG A 18 0.10 2.59 -13.76
C ARG A 18 1.16 2.65 -12.65
N ALA A 19 2.22 1.84 -12.75
CA ALA A 19 3.34 1.85 -11.80
C ALA A 19 3.97 3.24 -11.59
N PRO A 20 4.18 4.10 -12.63
CA PRO A 20 4.74 5.43 -12.44
C PRO A 20 3.85 6.36 -11.59
N ASP A 21 2.53 6.32 -11.81
CA ASP A 21 1.59 7.18 -11.08
C ASP A 21 1.44 6.73 -9.62
N LEU A 22 1.41 5.41 -9.39
CA LEU A 22 1.47 4.83 -8.05
C LEU A 22 2.73 5.27 -7.31
N ALA A 23 3.89 5.12 -7.93
CA ALA A 23 5.16 5.49 -7.33
C ALA A 23 5.24 6.96 -6.96
N ARG A 24 4.81 7.85 -7.87
CA ARG A 24 4.75 9.30 -7.63
C ARG A 24 3.82 9.65 -6.48
N ALA A 25 2.65 9.03 -6.43
CA ALA A 25 1.66 9.29 -5.38
C ALA A 25 2.17 8.85 -4.01
N LEU A 26 2.70 7.62 -3.93
CA LEU A 26 3.27 7.08 -2.70
C LEU A 26 4.47 7.90 -2.23
N ALA A 27 5.44 8.18 -3.11
CA ALA A 27 6.62 8.98 -2.77
C ALA A 27 6.24 10.35 -2.21
N ARG A 28 5.25 11.03 -2.79
CA ARG A 28 4.75 12.31 -2.28
C ARG A 28 4.19 12.21 -0.87
N ILE A 29 3.31 11.24 -0.62
CA ILE A 29 2.67 11.04 0.69
C ILE A 29 3.74 10.71 1.74
N GLU A 30 4.65 9.83 1.35
CA GLU A 30 5.78 9.39 2.15
C GLU A 30 6.68 10.56 2.57
N LEU A 31 7.09 11.39 1.61
CA LEU A 31 7.85 12.61 1.91
C LEU A 31 7.07 13.57 2.82
N ALA A 32 5.75 13.66 2.65
CA ALA A 32 4.90 14.49 3.50
C ALA A 32 4.77 13.95 4.93
N PHE A 33 4.87 12.64 5.14
CA PHE A 33 4.87 12.03 6.47
C PHE A 33 6.16 12.30 7.23
N GLY A 34 7.29 12.48 6.53
CA GLY A 34 8.56 12.85 7.15
C GLY A 34 9.11 11.79 8.12
N ASN A 35 8.71 10.52 7.95
CA ASN A 35 9.07 9.42 8.84
C ASN A 35 10.52 8.91 8.65
N TRP A 36 11.30 9.48 7.71
CA TRP A 36 12.74 9.26 7.55
C TRP A 36 13.45 10.59 7.28
N GLY A 37 14.68 10.71 7.76
CA GLY A 37 15.40 11.99 7.79
C GLY A 37 15.87 12.52 6.42
N PRO A 38 16.37 13.77 6.36
CA PRO A 38 16.78 14.47 5.13
C PRO A 38 17.97 13.86 4.37
N ILE A 39 18.60 12.82 4.92
CA ILE A 39 19.82 12.19 4.41
C ILE A 39 19.47 11.02 3.44
N SER A 40 18.19 10.68 3.30
CA SER A 40 17.71 9.35 2.82
C SER A 40 17.26 9.32 1.34
N ALA A 41 17.99 9.98 0.44
CA ALA A 41 17.76 10.04 -1.01
C ALA A 41 16.71 11.06 -1.54
N SER A 42 16.85 11.43 -2.82
CA SER A 42 15.95 12.36 -3.52
C SER A 42 14.58 11.75 -3.80
N GLY A 43 13.56 12.59 -4.04
CA GLY A 43 12.22 12.12 -4.40
C GLY A 43 12.22 11.17 -5.60
N GLU A 44 13.08 11.41 -6.60
CA GLU A 44 13.24 10.55 -7.77
C GLU A 44 13.75 9.13 -7.42
N ALA A 45 14.68 9.03 -6.47
CA ALA A 45 15.19 7.74 -6.02
C ALA A 45 14.11 6.94 -5.27
N LEU A 46 13.29 7.63 -4.45
CA LEU A 46 12.14 7.04 -3.78
C LEU A 46 11.08 6.55 -4.77
N GLU A 47 10.73 7.38 -5.76
CA GLU A 47 9.82 6.98 -6.84
C GLU A 47 10.34 5.75 -7.59
N ALA A 48 11.61 5.73 -7.98
CA ALA A 48 12.20 4.59 -8.66
C ALA A 48 12.18 3.30 -7.82
N ALA A 49 12.49 3.41 -6.52
CA ALA A 49 12.48 2.28 -5.60
C ALA A 49 11.07 1.72 -5.38
N ILE A 50 10.07 2.59 -5.17
CA ILE A 50 8.67 2.18 -5.04
C ILE A 50 8.16 1.56 -6.33
N ARG A 51 8.50 2.14 -7.49
CA ARG A 51 8.12 1.59 -8.80
C ARG A 51 8.69 0.18 -8.99
N SER A 52 9.96 -0.02 -8.65
CA SER A 52 10.59 -1.34 -8.74
C SER A 52 9.92 -2.34 -7.79
N GLY A 53 9.67 -1.95 -6.53
CA GLY A 53 8.98 -2.80 -5.57
C GLY A 53 7.57 -3.18 -6.04
N TRP A 54 6.84 -2.26 -6.66
CA TRP A 54 5.53 -2.55 -7.22
C TRP A 54 5.57 -3.58 -8.36
N LEU A 55 6.49 -3.45 -9.30
CA LEU A 55 6.61 -4.41 -10.41
C LEU A 55 6.92 -5.83 -9.91
N ASP A 56 7.75 -5.96 -8.87
CA ASP A 56 8.03 -7.25 -8.24
C ASP A 56 6.82 -7.81 -7.47
N VAL A 57 6.03 -6.93 -6.84
CA VAL A 57 4.75 -7.30 -6.24
C VAL A 57 3.76 -7.80 -7.29
N VAL A 58 3.65 -7.13 -8.45
CA VAL A 58 2.81 -7.58 -9.57
C VAL A 58 3.26 -8.96 -10.06
N ALA A 59 4.57 -9.16 -10.24
CA ALA A 59 5.12 -10.45 -10.63
C ALA A 59 4.85 -11.56 -9.60
N SER A 60 4.87 -11.23 -8.30
CA SER A 60 4.56 -12.14 -7.20
C SER A 60 3.07 -12.48 -7.12
N ALA A 61 2.21 -11.49 -7.35
CA ALA A 61 0.77 -11.64 -7.32
C ALA A 61 0.27 -12.51 -8.49
N ARG A 62 0.87 -12.40 -9.69
CA ARG A 62 0.63 -13.33 -10.82
C ARG A 62 0.90 -14.79 -10.47
N GLN A 63 1.75 -15.04 -9.48
CA GLN A 63 2.14 -16.38 -9.02
C GLN A 63 1.39 -16.82 -7.76
N GLY A 64 0.47 -16.02 -7.22
CA GLY A 64 -0.22 -16.35 -5.98
C GLY A 64 0.67 -16.26 -4.73
N LYS A 65 1.68 -15.39 -4.72
CA LYS A 65 2.72 -15.34 -3.67
C LYS A 65 2.70 -14.09 -2.78
N VAL A 66 1.76 -13.17 -2.99
CA VAL A 66 1.66 -11.99 -2.11
C VAL A 66 0.96 -12.40 -0.82
N SER A 67 1.55 -11.99 0.32
CA SER A 67 1.05 -12.32 1.65
C SER A 67 1.25 -11.15 2.62
N ILE A 68 0.42 -11.10 3.67
CA ILE A 68 0.59 -10.21 4.83
C ILE A 68 1.50 -10.81 5.91
N ASP A 69 2.17 -11.92 5.63
CA ASP A 69 3.14 -12.51 6.55
C ASP A 69 4.32 -11.56 6.77
N PRO A 70 4.85 -11.47 8.02
CA PRO A 70 6.01 -10.64 8.33
C PRO A 70 7.19 -10.83 7.38
N ALA A 71 7.44 -12.06 6.92
CA ALA A 71 8.52 -12.36 5.99
C ALA A 71 8.37 -11.67 4.62
N PHE A 72 7.16 -11.67 4.07
CA PHE A 72 6.89 -10.99 2.79
C PHE A 72 7.01 -9.47 2.96
N ILE A 73 6.39 -8.92 4.00
CA ILE A 73 6.42 -7.49 4.32
C ILE A 73 7.85 -7.01 4.57
N ALA A 74 8.64 -7.77 5.34
CA ALA A 74 10.04 -7.49 5.60
C ALA A 74 10.87 -7.52 4.32
N SER A 75 10.65 -8.51 3.44
CA SER A 75 11.36 -8.60 2.15
C SER A 75 11.06 -7.39 1.25
N LEU A 76 9.78 -7.02 1.13
CA LEU A 76 9.36 -5.84 0.37
C LEU A 76 9.93 -4.55 0.96
N HIS A 77 9.86 -4.39 2.29
CA HIS A 77 10.47 -3.25 2.99
C HIS A 77 11.97 -3.19 2.75
N ALA A 78 12.69 -4.31 2.87
CA ALA A 78 14.13 -4.38 2.63
C ALA A 78 14.51 -3.91 1.23
N GLN A 79 13.75 -4.32 0.21
CA GLN A 79 13.99 -3.93 -1.17
C GLN A 79 13.94 -2.41 -1.35
N ILE A 80 12.87 -1.77 -0.88
CA ILE A 80 12.65 -0.34 -1.07
C ILE A 80 13.58 0.47 -0.17
N ALA A 81 13.65 0.12 1.12
CA ALA A 81 14.43 0.85 2.12
C ALA A 81 15.93 0.81 1.81
N ARG A 82 16.49 -0.33 1.36
CA ARG A 82 17.92 -0.40 0.95
C ARG A 82 18.22 0.49 -0.24
N ALA A 83 17.33 0.54 -1.22
CA ALA A 83 17.54 1.32 -2.44
C ALA A 83 17.64 2.84 -2.18
N ILE A 84 17.01 3.32 -1.11
CA ILE A 84 17.01 4.74 -0.73
C ILE A 84 17.83 5.05 0.53
N GLY A 85 18.45 4.03 1.15
CA GLY A 85 19.18 4.20 2.41
C GLY A 85 18.28 4.56 3.60
N ALA A 86 17.02 4.13 3.61
CA ALA A 86 16.11 4.35 4.73
C ALA A 86 16.45 3.43 5.93
N PRO A 87 16.07 3.82 7.15
CA PRO A 87 16.36 3.04 8.37
C PRO A 87 15.73 1.65 8.38
N GLY A 88 16.41 0.72 9.07
CA GLY A 88 15.93 -0.63 9.37
C GLY A 88 15.47 -1.52 8.21
N PRO A 89 16.16 -1.60 7.05
CA PRO A 89 15.65 -2.37 5.93
C PRO A 89 15.40 -3.84 6.24
N GLY A 90 14.15 -4.27 6.10
CA GLY A 90 13.71 -5.64 6.40
C GLY A 90 13.67 -6.02 7.87
N ASN A 91 13.88 -5.07 8.78
CA ASN A 91 13.64 -5.28 10.19
C ASN A 91 12.13 -5.20 10.46
N PHE A 92 11.51 -6.34 10.77
CA PHE A 92 10.11 -6.40 11.18
C PHE A 92 10.03 -6.59 12.69
N ARG A 93 9.52 -5.58 13.40
CA ARG A 93 9.47 -5.55 14.86
C ARG A 93 8.19 -6.23 15.36
N GLU A 94 8.26 -7.55 15.54
CA GLU A 94 7.18 -8.32 16.19
C GLU A 94 7.35 -8.24 17.72
N GLY A 95 6.37 -7.67 18.44
CA GLY A 95 6.34 -7.70 19.91
C GLY A 95 6.66 -6.39 20.65
N GLU A 96 6.79 -5.25 19.98
CA GLU A 96 6.78 -3.95 20.67
C GLU A 96 5.31 -3.56 21.00
N HIS A 97 5.04 -3.27 22.28
CA HIS A 97 3.74 -2.78 22.75
C HIS A 97 3.31 -1.54 21.92
N PRO A 98 2.04 -1.40 21.49
CA PRO A 98 0.84 -2.04 22.04
C PRO A 98 0.23 -3.20 21.26
N LEU A 99 0.81 -3.67 20.15
CA LEU A 99 0.11 -4.62 19.27
C LEU A 99 1.00 -5.73 18.73
N ASP A 100 0.48 -6.95 18.78
CA ASP A 100 1.09 -8.16 18.22
C ASP A 100 0.57 -8.41 16.78
N TRP A 101 1.48 -8.53 15.82
CA TRP A 101 1.12 -8.73 14.41
C TRP A 101 0.41 -10.06 14.19
N ARG A 102 0.77 -11.10 14.94
CA ARG A 102 0.13 -12.42 14.84
C ARG A 102 -1.32 -12.35 15.25
N THR A 103 -1.62 -11.69 16.36
CA THR A 103 -2.99 -11.45 16.82
C THR A 103 -3.79 -10.64 15.79
N PHE A 104 -3.20 -9.57 15.24
CA PHE A 104 -3.82 -8.82 14.14
C PHE A 104 -4.14 -9.71 12.93
N LYS A 105 -3.16 -10.49 12.47
CA LYS A 105 -3.33 -11.38 11.31
C LYS A 105 -4.44 -12.38 11.55
N GLN A 106 -4.51 -12.99 12.74
CA GLN A 106 -5.57 -13.93 13.09
C GLN A 106 -6.95 -13.26 13.03
N SER A 107 -7.12 -12.07 13.62
CA SER A 107 -8.39 -11.34 13.54
C SER A 107 -8.77 -10.93 12.12
N LEU A 108 -7.76 -10.61 11.28
CA LEU A 108 -7.99 -10.29 9.88
C LEU A 108 -8.40 -11.53 9.08
N ASP A 109 -7.75 -12.68 9.33
CA ASP A 109 -8.09 -13.97 8.72
C ASP A 109 -9.50 -14.45 9.12
N ASP A 110 -9.91 -14.22 10.38
CA ASP A 110 -11.27 -14.52 10.84
C ASP A 110 -12.30 -13.62 10.12
N THR A 111 -12.03 -12.32 10.05
CA THR A 111 -12.88 -11.33 9.34
C THR A 111 -12.98 -11.67 7.84
N ALA A 112 -11.87 -12.08 7.25
CA ALA A 112 -11.74 -12.52 5.88
C ALA A 112 -12.58 -13.76 5.54
N LEU A 113 -12.61 -14.74 6.44
CA LEU A 113 -13.44 -15.93 6.28
C LEU A 113 -14.94 -15.57 6.30
N GLU A 114 -15.32 -14.57 7.09
CA GLU A 114 -16.71 -14.14 7.25
C GLU A 114 -17.19 -13.21 6.12
N TYR A 115 -16.32 -12.30 5.64
CA TYR A 115 -16.71 -11.21 4.73
C TYR A 115 -15.90 -11.14 3.41
N GLY A 116 -14.84 -11.94 3.26
CA GLY A 116 -13.89 -11.89 2.15
C GLY A 116 -12.75 -10.88 2.34
N LEU A 117 -11.52 -11.26 1.96
CA LEU A 117 -10.28 -10.46 2.17
C LEU A 117 -10.21 -9.19 1.31
N ALA A 118 -10.33 -9.36 0.00
CA ALA A 118 -9.60 -8.47 -0.90
C ALA A 118 -10.23 -7.10 -1.14
N GLY A 119 -11.44 -6.85 -0.61
CA GLY A 119 -12.08 -5.55 -0.72
C GLY A 119 -11.44 -4.46 0.16
N ASN A 120 -10.86 -4.82 1.32
CA ASN A 120 -10.76 -3.89 2.45
C ASN A 120 -9.53 -4.06 3.34
N THR A 121 -8.50 -4.81 2.95
CA THR A 121 -7.33 -5.09 3.83
C THR A 121 -6.39 -3.89 4.02
N GLU A 122 -6.42 -2.91 3.10
CA GLU A 122 -5.44 -1.83 3.06
C GLU A 122 -5.51 -0.88 4.26
N ALA A 123 -6.71 -0.50 4.71
CA ALA A 123 -6.87 0.39 5.86
C ALA A 123 -6.36 -0.28 7.15
N TRP A 124 -6.63 -1.58 7.30
CA TRP A 124 -6.23 -2.39 8.44
C TRP A 124 -4.71 -2.60 8.47
N VAL A 125 -4.12 -3.05 7.36
CA VAL A 125 -2.66 -3.25 7.25
C VAL A 125 -1.94 -1.93 7.46
N LEU A 126 -2.43 -0.83 6.88
CA LEU A 126 -1.83 0.50 7.05
C LEU A 126 -1.89 0.98 8.49
N ALA A 127 -3.07 0.92 9.13
CA ALA A 127 -3.24 1.32 10.51
C ALA A 127 -2.32 0.50 11.43
N GLN A 128 -2.25 -0.82 11.21
CA GLN A 128 -1.43 -1.71 12.00
C GLN A 128 0.07 -1.45 11.82
N LEU A 129 0.56 -1.29 10.59
CA LEU A 129 1.98 -0.98 10.34
C LEU A 129 2.37 0.39 10.94
N HIS A 130 1.48 1.37 10.86
CA HIS A 130 1.74 2.73 11.36
C HIS A 130 1.76 2.79 12.90
N TRP A 131 0.73 2.23 13.57
CA TRP A 131 0.59 2.31 15.02
C TRP A 131 1.35 1.22 15.77
N GLY A 132 1.40 0.02 15.21
CA GLY A 132 2.20 -1.08 15.73
C GLY A 132 3.70 -0.88 15.51
N LYS A 133 4.10 0.11 14.68
CA LYS A 133 5.50 0.46 14.40
C LYS A 133 6.35 -0.76 14.03
N HIS A 134 5.75 -1.67 13.28
CA HIS A 134 6.39 -2.93 12.89
C HIS A 134 7.52 -2.74 11.88
N LEU A 135 7.59 -1.57 11.24
CA LEU A 135 8.65 -1.17 10.33
C LEU A 135 9.29 0.13 10.81
N ASP A 136 10.54 0.35 10.41
CA ASP A 136 11.32 1.55 10.74
C ASP A 136 11.03 2.74 9.81
N SER A 137 10.51 2.47 8.61
CA SER A 137 10.21 3.47 7.59
C SER A 137 9.17 2.93 6.60
N LEU A 138 8.71 3.79 5.67
CA LEU A 138 7.91 3.40 4.51
C LEU A 138 6.62 2.61 4.83
N MET A 139 6.04 2.78 6.01
CA MET A 139 4.85 2.01 6.42
C MET A 139 3.68 2.20 5.46
N PHE A 140 3.54 3.41 4.89
CA PHE A 140 2.46 3.71 3.96
C PHE A 140 2.63 2.96 2.65
N SER A 141 3.80 3.07 2.02
CA SER A 141 4.13 2.39 0.76
C SER A 141 4.07 0.89 0.91
N VAL A 142 4.66 0.33 1.96
CA VAL A 142 4.67 -1.12 2.16
C VAL A 142 3.24 -1.66 2.39
N ALA A 143 2.42 -0.96 3.17
CA ALA A 143 1.00 -1.31 3.32
C ALA A 143 0.27 -1.30 1.97
N TRP A 144 0.47 -0.23 1.20
CA TRP A 144 -0.22 -0.01 -0.07
C TRP A 144 0.16 -1.03 -1.13
N LEU A 145 1.46 -1.29 -1.29
CA LEU A 145 1.99 -2.26 -2.24
C LEU A 145 1.52 -3.68 -1.88
N THR A 146 1.63 -4.08 -0.61
CA THR A 146 1.18 -5.41 -0.17
C THR A 146 -0.31 -5.60 -0.43
N SER A 147 -1.14 -4.62 -0.05
CA SER A 147 -2.59 -4.70 -0.22
C SER A 147 -3.00 -4.67 -1.70
N GLY A 148 -2.36 -3.81 -2.51
CA GLY A 148 -2.57 -3.78 -3.96
C GLY A 148 -2.19 -5.10 -4.63
N GLY A 149 -1.12 -5.75 -4.18
CA GLY A 149 -0.70 -7.07 -4.66
C GLY A 149 -1.73 -8.16 -4.35
N ILE A 150 -2.26 -8.19 -3.12
CA ILE A 150 -3.34 -9.13 -2.72
C ILE A 150 -4.58 -8.90 -3.58
N ARG A 151 -4.99 -7.65 -3.79
CA ARG A 151 -6.12 -7.32 -4.66
C ARG A 151 -5.94 -7.88 -6.06
N LEU A 152 -4.79 -7.65 -6.68
CA LEU A 152 -4.51 -8.16 -8.01
C LEU A 152 -4.50 -9.69 -8.04
N GLN A 153 -3.91 -10.34 -7.03
CA GLN A 153 -3.89 -11.80 -6.87
C GLN A 153 -5.30 -12.39 -6.82
N GLU A 154 -6.23 -11.71 -6.17
CA GLU A 154 -7.66 -12.07 -6.09
C GLU A 154 -8.47 -11.62 -7.33
N GLY A 155 -7.80 -11.19 -8.41
CA GLY A 155 -8.46 -10.79 -9.65
C GLY A 155 -9.16 -9.43 -9.59
N MET A 156 -8.87 -8.60 -8.59
CA MET A 156 -9.38 -7.23 -8.47
C MET A 156 -8.45 -6.21 -9.13
N GLN A 157 -8.94 -4.99 -9.31
CA GLN A 157 -8.10 -3.87 -9.75
C GLN A 157 -7.23 -3.35 -8.61
N MET A 158 -6.01 -2.90 -8.96
CA MET A 158 -5.15 -2.19 -8.02
C MET A 158 -5.73 -0.83 -7.63
N LEU A 159 -5.29 -0.30 -6.49
CA LEU A 159 -5.67 1.01 -5.99
C LEU A 159 -4.46 1.95 -6.00
N VAL A 160 -4.61 3.14 -6.57
CA VAL A 160 -3.62 4.23 -6.44
C VAL A 160 -4.03 5.16 -5.28
N PRO A 161 -3.13 5.63 -4.42
CA PRO A 161 -3.51 6.61 -3.42
C PRO A 161 -3.68 7.99 -4.06
N TYR A 162 -4.61 8.79 -3.55
CA TYR A 162 -4.77 10.17 -4.03
C TYR A 162 -3.84 11.12 -3.27
N ALA A 163 -2.76 11.54 -3.92
CA ALA A 163 -1.66 12.26 -3.26
C ALA A 163 -1.97 13.72 -2.86
N ARG A 164 -3.19 14.23 -3.05
CA ARG A 164 -3.58 15.61 -2.67
C ARG A 164 -4.24 15.71 -1.30
N ARG A 165 -4.47 14.59 -0.61
CA ARG A 165 -5.15 14.55 0.70
C ARG A 165 -4.27 13.94 1.78
N ASP A 166 -2.96 14.19 1.70
CA ASP A 166 -1.99 13.70 2.68
C ASP A 166 -2.26 14.23 4.09
N GLU A 167 -2.72 15.48 4.24
CA GLU A 167 -3.10 16.04 5.55
C GLU A 167 -4.37 15.39 6.13
N GLU A 168 -5.43 15.22 5.35
CA GLU A 168 -6.65 14.50 5.80
C GLU A 168 -6.31 13.04 6.15
N LEU A 169 -5.42 12.40 5.38
CA LEU A 169 -4.94 11.07 5.66
C LEU A 169 -4.15 10.99 6.98
N LYS A 170 -3.24 11.94 7.26
CA LYS A 170 -2.53 12.02 8.56
C LYS A 170 -3.51 12.17 9.70
N GLU A 171 -4.51 13.04 9.56
CA GLU A 171 -5.55 13.24 10.56
C GLU A 171 -6.35 11.94 10.80
N ARG A 172 -6.81 11.28 9.73
CA ARG A 172 -7.55 10.00 9.85
C ARG A 172 -6.69 8.89 10.44
N LEU A 173 -5.41 8.83 10.09
CA LEU A 173 -4.47 7.90 10.72
C LEU A 173 -4.35 8.18 12.21
N ALA A 174 -4.27 9.45 12.62
CA ALA A 174 -4.27 9.87 14.02
C ALA A 174 -5.52 9.37 14.78
N TRP A 175 -6.69 9.41 14.13
CA TRP A 175 -7.96 8.89 14.68
C TRP A 175 -8.04 7.36 14.70
N ALA A 176 -7.47 6.67 13.71
CA ALA A 176 -7.47 5.20 13.62
C ALA A 176 -6.57 4.51 14.68
N GLY A 177 -5.90 5.29 15.53
CA GLY A 177 -4.96 4.81 16.53
C GLY A 177 -5.56 3.97 17.67
N PRO A 178 -4.70 3.55 18.63
CA PRO A 178 -4.97 2.47 19.59
C PRO A 178 -6.10 2.73 20.60
N ARG A 179 -6.77 3.88 20.57
CA ARG A 179 -7.97 4.15 21.39
C ARG A 179 -9.27 3.86 20.65
N SER A 180 -9.25 3.94 19.32
CA SER A 180 -10.43 3.85 18.46
C SER A 180 -10.38 2.62 17.57
N TYR A 181 -9.18 2.17 17.16
CA TYR A 181 -8.97 1.10 16.17
C TYR A 181 -9.95 1.18 14.99
N ASP A 182 -10.30 2.41 14.61
CA ASP A 182 -11.36 2.66 13.63
C ASP A 182 -10.74 2.64 12.23
N ALA A 183 -10.30 1.46 11.82
CA ALA A 183 -9.89 1.19 10.45
C ALA A 183 -11.04 1.49 9.46
N GLU A 184 -12.29 1.54 9.93
CA GLU A 184 -13.45 1.84 9.11
C GLU A 184 -13.55 3.34 8.74
N GLY A 185 -13.19 4.22 9.66
CA GLY A 185 -13.02 5.65 9.38
C GLY A 185 -11.92 5.92 8.35
N LEU A 186 -10.81 5.18 8.44
CA LEU A 186 -9.74 5.24 7.44
C LEU A 186 -10.20 4.67 6.09
N ARG A 187 -10.91 3.54 6.09
CA ARG A 187 -11.51 2.93 4.90
C ARG A 187 -12.43 3.88 4.15
N GLY A 188 -13.27 4.64 4.85
CA GLY A 188 -14.13 5.65 4.24
C GLY A 188 -13.36 6.69 3.42
N LEU A 189 -12.14 7.04 3.85
CA LEU A 189 -11.25 7.92 3.08
C LEU A 189 -10.66 7.21 1.85
N LEU A 190 -10.19 5.97 2.01
CA LEU A 190 -9.54 5.23 0.92
C LEU A 190 -10.53 4.85 -0.20
N ALA A 191 -11.78 4.56 0.14
CA ALA A 191 -12.85 4.32 -0.83
C ALA A 191 -13.08 5.54 -1.74
N ARG A 192 -12.91 6.77 -1.21
CA ARG A 192 -12.99 8.00 -2.02
C ARG A 192 -11.85 8.10 -3.02
N TYR A 193 -10.65 7.62 -2.67
CA TYR A 193 -9.52 7.57 -3.61
C TYR A 193 -9.80 6.64 -4.79
N ALA A 194 -10.52 5.54 -4.57
CA ALA A 194 -10.93 4.62 -5.64
C ALA A 194 -11.98 5.26 -6.57
N SER A 195 -12.98 5.96 -6.03
CA SER A 195 -14.02 6.60 -6.85
C SER A 195 -13.53 7.81 -7.64
N GLU A 196 -12.56 8.55 -7.11
CA GLU A 196 -11.99 9.76 -7.73
C GLU A 196 -10.88 9.44 -8.75
N GLN A 197 -10.52 8.16 -8.93
CA GLN A 197 -9.59 7.67 -9.97
C GLN A 197 -10.24 7.44 -11.33
N ILE A 198 -11.56 7.54 -11.43
CA ILE A 198 -12.23 7.59 -12.73
C ILE A 198 -11.89 8.95 -13.34
N PRO A 199 -11.19 9.03 -14.49
CA PRO A 199 -10.97 10.30 -15.14
C PRO A 199 -12.34 10.90 -15.45
N ASP A 200 -12.55 12.14 -15.05
CA ASP A 200 -13.63 12.92 -15.61
C ASP A 200 -13.33 13.05 -17.11
N LEU A 201 -14.01 12.23 -17.91
CA LEU A 201 -13.93 12.26 -19.38
C LEU A 201 -14.72 13.45 -19.96
N SER A 202 -15.12 14.40 -19.13
CA SER A 202 -15.76 15.63 -19.58
C SER A 202 -14.72 16.57 -20.17
N PRO A 203 -14.87 17.01 -21.44
CA PRO A 203 -14.01 18.04 -22.01
C PRO A 203 -14.22 19.38 -21.29
N PRO A 204 -13.24 20.30 -21.36
CA PRO A 204 -13.24 21.57 -20.63
C PRO A 204 -14.42 22.49 -20.96
#